data_AF-A0A349BAK1-F1
#
_entry.id   AF-A0A349BAK1-F1
#
_cell.length_a   1.000
_cell.length_b   1.000
_cell.length_c   1.000
_cell.angle_alpha   90.00
_cell.angle_beta   90.00
_cell.angle_gamma   90.00
#
_symmetry.space_group_name_H-M   'P 1'
#
loop_
_entity.id
_entity.type
_entity.pdbx_description
1 polymer ?
#
loop_
_entity_poly.entity_id
_entity_poly.type
_entity_poly.pdbx_seq_one_letter_code
_entity_poly.pdbx_strand_id
1 'polypeptide(L)'
;ERTAVLGVDGARGGWVGVRWDGTELACAFAPTLAGLVADVWPVAVVAVDMPIELEVSATRACEDLARPLLGARRSSLFQSPSLGALDFADDDYPGANAWSKATTGRGISKQAWFLVPKIREVRALARTCEVPVRECMPELSFRAMHGEPLARAKTTWSGHALRVRLLREHGIDLPDDPGPAGRVAPDDL
;
A
#
# COMPACT_ATOMS: atom_id res chain seq x y z
N GLU A 1 6.47 16.45 -21.86
CA GLU A 1 6.24 16.74 -20.42
C GLU A 1 6.86 15.62 -19.60
N ARG A 2 7.39 15.92 -18.41
CA ARG A 2 7.92 14.87 -17.52
C ARG A 2 6.75 14.07 -16.95
N THR A 3 6.83 12.76 -17.06
CA THR A 3 5.79 11.84 -16.61
C THR A 3 5.95 11.61 -15.11
N ALA A 4 5.06 12.20 -14.30
CA ALA A 4 5.08 12.00 -12.85
C ALA A 4 4.34 10.72 -12.43
N VAL A 5 4.77 10.11 -11.35
CA VAL A 5 4.10 8.97 -10.69
C VAL A 5 3.73 9.36 -9.27
N LEU A 6 2.67 8.76 -8.73
CA LEU A 6 2.26 8.94 -7.33
C LEU A 6 2.34 7.61 -6.59
N GLY A 7 3.22 7.51 -5.59
CA GLY A 7 3.19 6.43 -4.61
C GLY A 7 2.24 6.78 -3.46
N VAL A 8 1.43 5.83 -2.99
CA VAL A 8 0.39 6.06 -1.97
C VAL A 8 0.36 4.94 -0.93
N ASP A 9 0.22 5.33 0.34
CA ASP A 9 -0.07 4.41 1.44
C ASP A 9 -1.25 4.90 2.30
N GLY A 10 -1.91 3.95 2.95
CA GLY A 10 -3.01 4.20 3.87
C GLY A 10 -2.50 4.52 5.28
N ALA A 11 -2.73 5.75 5.73
CA ALA A 11 -2.38 6.16 7.09
C ALA A 11 -3.62 6.34 7.98
N ARG A 12 -3.39 6.49 9.29
CA ARG A 12 -4.45 6.85 10.22
C ARG A 12 -5.04 8.22 9.84
N GLY A 13 -6.35 8.24 9.58
CA GLY A 13 -7.09 9.46 9.26
C GLY A 13 -7.05 9.90 7.79
N GLY A 14 -6.40 9.14 6.90
CA GLY A 14 -6.35 9.49 5.48
C GLY A 14 -5.31 8.72 4.70
N TRP A 15 -4.79 9.34 3.65
CA TRP A 15 -3.83 8.78 2.72
C TRP A 15 -2.63 9.70 2.64
N VAL A 16 -1.45 9.12 2.58
CA VAL A 16 -0.20 9.82 2.30
C VAL A 16 0.25 9.49 0.90
N GLY A 17 0.73 10.50 0.18
CA GLY A 17 1.20 10.37 -1.19
C GLY A 17 2.52 11.06 -1.41
N VAL A 18 3.36 10.44 -2.25
CA VAL A 18 4.61 11.02 -2.73
C VAL A 18 4.57 11.03 -4.25
N ARG A 19 4.45 12.23 -4.83
CA ARG A 19 4.57 12.46 -6.27
C ARG A 19 6.05 12.60 -6.63
N TRP A 20 6.48 11.92 -7.68
CA TRP A 20 7.84 12.01 -8.22
C TRP A 20 7.83 12.12 -9.74
N ASP A 21 8.58 13.06 -10.31
CA ASP A 21 8.70 13.26 -11.77
C ASP A 21 10.07 12.95 -12.37
N GLY A 22 10.92 12.28 -11.59
CA GLY A 22 12.33 12.03 -11.93
C GLY A 22 13.28 13.07 -11.34
N THR A 23 12.76 14.21 -10.88
CA THR A 23 13.58 15.31 -10.36
C THR A 23 13.08 15.86 -9.04
N GLU A 24 11.77 16.11 -8.93
CA GLU A 24 11.17 16.74 -7.77
C GLU A 24 10.22 15.78 -7.06
N LEU A 25 10.16 15.91 -5.73
CA LEU A 25 9.22 15.21 -4.87
C LEU A 25 8.22 16.19 -4.29
N ALA A 26 6.95 15.82 -4.32
CA ALA A 26 5.90 16.51 -3.57
C ALA A 26 5.18 15.51 -2.67
N CYS A 27 5.23 15.76 -1.37
CA CYS A 27 4.54 14.96 -0.37
C CYS A 27 3.18 15.59 -0.07
N ALA A 28 2.14 14.76 0.05
CA ALA A 28 0.79 15.21 0.35
C ALA A 28 0.09 14.26 1.33
N PHE A 29 -0.89 14.80 2.04
CA PHE A 29 -1.80 14.03 2.88
C PHE A 29 -3.23 14.53 2.65
N ALA A 30 -4.16 13.61 2.47
CA ALA A 30 -5.58 13.94 2.36
C ALA A 30 -6.47 12.89 3.05
N PRO A 31 -7.65 13.27 3.59
CA PRO A 31 -8.56 12.32 4.24
C PRO A 31 -9.10 11.23 3.29
N THR A 32 -9.17 11.52 1.99
CA THR A 32 -9.63 10.59 0.95
C THR A 32 -8.58 10.42 -0.13
N LEU A 33 -8.55 9.24 -0.74
CA LEU A 33 -7.63 8.88 -1.81
C LEU A 33 -7.89 9.70 -3.07
N ALA A 34 -9.15 9.95 -3.40
CA ALA A 34 -9.52 10.80 -4.52
C ALA A 34 -9.05 12.26 -4.30
N GLY A 35 -9.17 12.77 -3.07
CA GLY A 35 -8.64 14.09 -2.71
C GLY A 35 -7.12 14.14 -2.86
N LEU A 36 -6.42 13.11 -2.37
CA LEU A 36 -4.97 13.01 -2.50
C LEU A 36 -4.52 13.07 -3.98
N VAL A 37 -5.17 12.30 -4.86
CA VAL A 37 -4.83 12.29 -6.29
C VAL A 37 -5.10 13.64 -6.95
N ALA A 38 -6.19 14.31 -6.58
CA ALA A 38 -6.52 15.64 -7.09
C ALA A 38 -5.48 16.70 -6.65
N ASP A 39 -5.01 16.64 -5.40
CA ASP A 39 -4.06 17.61 -4.83
C ASP A 39 -2.68 17.59 -5.52
N VAL A 40 -2.27 16.44 -6.06
CA VAL A 40 -0.93 16.23 -6.65
C VAL A 40 -0.95 16.01 -8.17
N TRP A 41 -2.08 16.28 -8.82
CA TRP A 41 -2.22 16.20 -10.28
C TRP A 41 -1.31 17.22 -11.00
N PRO A 42 -0.77 16.93 -12.21
CA PRO A 42 -0.92 15.71 -13.00
C PRO A 42 0.10 14.61 -12.65
N VAL A 43 -0.35 13.37 -12.78
CA VAL A 43 0.46 12.14 -12.71
C VAL A 43 0.01 11.17 -13.80
N ALA A 44 0.86 10.25 -14.21
CA ALA A 44 0.54 9.25 -15.23
C ALA A 44 0.11 7.88 -14.65
N VAL A 45 0.39 7.64 -13.37
CA VAL A 45 0.02 6.42 -12.66
C VAL A 45 -0.04 6.70 -11.16
N VAL A 46 -0.99 6.05 -10.49
CA VAL A 46 -1.09 5.98 -9.03
C VAL A 46 -0.74 4.56 -8.60
N ALA A 47 0.33 4.40 -7.82
CA ALA A 47 0.78 3.15 -7.26
C ALA A 47 0.41 3.10 -5.75
N VAL A 48 -0.48 2.19 -5.35
CA VAL A 48 -1.03 2.14 -3.99
C VAL A 48 -0.67 0.84 -3.27
N ASP A 49 -0.23 0.91 -2.01
CA ASP A 49 0.03 -0.26 -1.15
C ASP A 49 -1.27 -0.85 -0.59
N MET A 50 -2.15 -1.26 -1.49
CA MET A 50 -3.45 -1.81 -1.14
C MET A 50 -3.91 -2.77 -2.24
N PRO A 51 -4.52 -3.91 -1.88
CA PRO A 51 -5.04 -4.81 -2.90
C PRO A 51 -6.14 -4.13 -3.72
N ILE A 52 -5.98 -4.18 -5.04
CA ILE A 52 -7.01 -3.71 -5.98
C ILE A 52 -7.86 -4.90 -6.38
N GLU A 53 -7.27 -5.90 -7.01
CA GLU A 53 -7.98 -7.11 -7.42
C GLU A 53 -8.02 -8.14 -6.29
N LEU A 54 -9.22 -8.65 -6.00
CA LEU A 54 -9.45 -9.64 -4.96
C LEU A 54 -10.07 -10.90 -5.52
N GLU A 55 -9.70 -12.02 -4.92
CA GLU A 55 -10.22 -13.33 -5.28
C GLU A 55 -11.43 -13.70 -4.41
N VAL A 56 -12.31 -14.55 -4.94
CA VAL A 56 -13.38 -15.17 -4.14
C VAL A 56 -12.83 -16.17 -3.13
N SER A 57 -11.66 -16.74 -3.43
CA SER A 57 -10.93 -17.66 -2.55
C SER A 57 -10.23 -16.90 -1.42
N ALA A 58 -9.70 -17.63 -0.43
CA ALA A 58 -8.95 -16.99 0.66
C ALA A 58 -7.60 -16.42 0.20
N THR A 59 -7.01 -16.93 -0.88
CA THR A 59 -5.60 -16.68 -1.26
C THR A 59 -5.50 -16.15 -2.67
N ARG A 60 -4.56 -15.24 -2.91
CA ARG A 60 -4.30 -14.68 -4.24
C ARG A 60 -2.98 -15.20 -4.81
N ALA A 61 -2.97 -15.56 -6.10
CA ALA A 61 -1.77 -16.07 -6.76
C ALA A 61 -0.60 -15.08 -6.70
N CYS A 62 -0.86 -13.78 -6.79
CA CYS A 62 0.18 -12.74 -6.66
C CYS A 62 0.86 -12.77 -5.28
N GLU A 63 0.11 -13.03 -4.20
CA GLU A 63 0.66 -13.12 -2.85
C GLU A 63 1.50 -14.38 -2.69
N ASP A 64 1.03 -15.52 -3.21
CA ASP A 64 1.77 -16.79 -3.15
C ASP A 64 3.09 -16.71 -3.94
N LEU A 65 3.11 -15.99 -5.07
CA LEU A 65 4.32 -15.72 -5.84
C LEU A 65 5.25 -14.70 -5.15
N ALA A 66 4.69 -13.72 -4.43
CA ALA A 66 5.46 -12.69 -3.72
C ALA A 66 6.14 -13.22 -2.45
N ARG A 67 5.47 -14.09 -1.68
CA ARG A 67 5.97 -14.56 -0.37
C ARG A 67 7.40 -15.13 -0.41
N PRO A 68 7.78 -16.02 -1.35
CA PRO A 68 9.14 -16.54 -1.43
C PRO A 68 10.19 -15.46 -1.72
N LEU A 69 9.82 -14.43 -2.47
CA LEU A 69 10.72 -13.33 -2.82
C LEU A 69 11.12 -12.49 -1.59
N LEU A 70 10.32 -12.49 -0.53
CA LEU A 70 10.58 -11.72 0.69
C LEU A 70 11.43 -12.47 1.73
N GLY A 71 11.79 -13.74 1.49
CA GLY A 71 12.67 -14.53 2.37
C GLY A 71 12.21 -14.55 3.83
N ALA A 72 13.11 -14.20 4.77
CA ALA A 72 12.81 -14.14 6.20
C ALA A 72 11.70 -13.13 6.56
N ARG A 73 11.41 -12.18 5.67
CA ARG A 73 10.37 -11.15 5.84
C ARG A 73 9.07 -11.48 5.13
N ARG A 74 8.83 -12.71 4.67
CA ARG A 74 7.56 -13.15 4.07
C ARG A 74 6.28 -12.84 4.88
N SER A 75 6.42 -12.62 6.19
CA SER A 75 5.32 -12.23 7.08
C SER A 75 4.98 -10.74 7.03
N SER A 76 5.76 -9.90 6.35
CA SER A 76 5.39 -8.50 6.08
C SER A 76 4.26 -8.40 5.07
N LEU A 77 4.12 -9.42 4.21
CA LEU A 77 2.98 -9.56 3.33
C LEU A 77 1.82 -10.21 4.09
N PHE A 78 0.83 -9.40 4.48
CA PHE A 78 -0.41 -9.94 5.03
C PHE A 78 -1.22 -10.65 3.92
N GLN A 79 -2.19 -11.47 4.32
CA GLN A 79 -3.11 -12.11 3.37
C GLN A 79 -4.30 -11.17 3.17
N SER A 80 -4.59 -10.80 1.92
CA SER A 80 -5.75 -9.95 1.62
C SER A 80 -7.06 -10.65 1.98
N PRO A 81 -8.12 -9.90 2.32
CA PRO A 81 -9.43 -10.49 2.52
C PRO A 81 -9.96 -11.06 1.19
N SER A 82 -10.84 -12.07 1.25
CA SER A 82 -11.57 -12.50 0.06
C SER A 82 -12.57 -11.43 -0.38
N LEU A 83 -12.93 -11.41 -1.66
CA LEU A 83 -13.77 -10.38 -2.25
C LEU A 83 -15.09 -10.19 -1.49
N GLY A 84 -15.78 -11.26 -1.11
CA GLY A 84 -17.06 -11.17 -0.39
C GLY A 84 -16.95 -10.62 1.04
N ALA A 85 -15.75 -10.52 1.62
CA ALA A 85 -15.57 -9.84 2.91
C ALA A 85 -15.89 -8.34 2.81
N LEU A 86 -15.81 -7.76 1.61
CA LEU A 86 -16.11 -6.35 1.36
C LEU A 86 -17.60 -6.03 1.44
N ASP A 87 -18.49 -7.03 1.50
CA ASP A 87 -19.93 -6.81 1.57
C ASP A 87 -20.45 -6.59 3.00
N PHE A 88 -19.61 -6.83 4.01
CA PHE A 88 -19.96 -6.70 5.43
C PHE A 88 -19.78 -5.27 5.93
N ALA A 89 -20.60 -4.83 6.89
CA ALA A 89 -20.41 -3.53 7.54
C ALA A 89 -19.08 -3.47 8.31
N ASP A 90 -18.48 -2.28 8.43
CA ASP A 90 -17.14 -2.09 9.03
C ASP A 90 -17.03 -2.55 10.49
N ASP A 91 -18.16 -2.55 11.20
CA ASP A 91 -18.30 -2.99 12.58
C ASP A 91 -18.63 -4.48 12.74
N ASP A 92 -18.88 -5.21 11.64
CA ASP A 92 -19.23 -6.64 11.65
C ASP A 92 -18.05 -7.59 11.35
N TYR A 93 -16.94 -7.41 12.07
CA TYR A 93 -15.83 -8.37 12.02
C TYR A 93 -16.27 -9.81 12.36
N PRO A 94 -17.10 -10.07 13.41
CA PRO A 94 -17.50 -11.42 13.75
C PRO A 94 -18.27 -12.12 12.62
N GLY A 95 -19.21 -11.43 11.98
CA GLY A 95 -19.98 -11.96 10.85
C GLY A 95 -19.10 -12.21 9.63
N ALA A 96 -18.27 -11.23 9.25
CA ALA A 96 -17.35 -11.37 8.12
C ALA A 96 -16.36 -12.53 8.31
N ASN A 97 -15.80 -12.68 9.51
CA ASN A 97 -14.86 -13.74 9.81
C ASN A 97 -15.52 -15.13 9.89
N ALA A 98 -16.74 -15.21 10.42
CA ALA A 98 -17.52 -16.45 10.44
C ALA A 98 -17.88 -16.89 9.01
N TRP A 99 -18.36 -15.94 8.19
CA TRP A 99 -18.64 -16.17 6.77
C TRP A 99 -17.38 -16.65 6.03
N SER A 100 -16.25 -15.96 6.19
CA SER A 100 -15.01 -16.31 5.48
C SER A 100 -14.52 -17.72 5.84
N LYS A 101 -14.62 -18.12 7.12
CA LYS A 101 -14.29 -19.49 7.55
C LYS A 101 -15.21 -20.51 6.89
N ALA A 102 -16.50 -20.21 6.78
CA ALA A 102 -17.48 -21.12 6.19
C ALA A 102 -17.32 -21.24 4.67
N THR A 103 -16.99 -20.15 3.96
CA THR A 103 -16.94 -20.11 2.49
C THR A 103 -15.57 -20.39 1.90
N THR A 104 -14.49 -20.04 2.62
CA THR A 104 -13.12 -20.14 2.12
C THR A 104 -12.25 -21.10 2.94
N GLY A 105 -12.74 -21.59 4.07
CA GLY A 105 -11.99 -22.44 5.01
C GLY A 105 -10.95 -21.68 5.85
N ARG A 106 -10.85 -20.35 5.72
CA ARG A 106 -9.91 -19.50 6.47
C ARG A 106 -10.61 -18.30 7.07
N GLY A 107 -10.10 -17.82 8.21
CA GLY A 107 -10.58 -16.58 8.81
C GLY A 107 -9.89 -15.35 8.25
N ILE A 108 -10.48 -14.19 8.51
CA ILE A 108 -9.92 -12.87 8.19
C ILE A 108 -9.08 -12.41 9.38
N SER A 109 -7.82 -12.05 9.14
CA SER A 109 -6.99 -11.44 10.17
C SER A 109 -7.52 -10.05 10.54
N LYS A 110 -7.36 -9.62 11.79
CA LYS A 110 -7.77 -8.26 12.19
C LYS A 110 -7.08 -7.18 11.35
N GLN A 111 -5.80 -7.37 11.02
CA GLN A 111 -5.05 -6.46 10.16
C GLN A 111 -5.72 -6.33 8.77
N ALA A 112 -6.02 -7.44 8.11
CA ALA A 112 -6.72 -7.43 6.82
C ALA A 112 -8.12 -6.80 6.92
N TRP A 113 -8.86 -7.07 8.01
CA TRP A 113 -10.17 -6.48 8.27
C TRP A 113 -10.12 -4.96 8.40
N PHE A 114 -9.19 -4.42 9.18
CA PHE A 114 -9.06 -2.97 9.35
C PHE A 114 -8.67 -2.23 8.07
N LEU A 115 -8.16 -2.93 7.06
CA LEU A 115 -7.88 -2.36 5.74
C LEU A 115 -9.09 -2.38 4.81
N VAL A 116 -10.15 -3.14 5.09
CA VAL A 116 -11.33 -3.26 4.22
C VAL A 116 -11.92 -1.91 3.79
N PRO A 117 -12.10 -0.91 4.68
CA PRO A 117 -12.60 0.40 4.25
C PRO A 117 -11.71 1.07 3.18
N LYS A 118 -10.39 1.01 3.37
CA LYS A 118 -9.39 1.54 2.43
C LYS A 118 -9.32 0.75 1.13
N ILE A 119 -9.48 -0.57 1.19
CA ILE A 119 -9.57 -1.45 0.02
C ILE A 119 -10.79 -1.08 -0.83
N ARG A 120 -11.96 -0.82 -0.21
CA ARG A 120 -13.14 -0.35 -0.93
C ARG A 120 -12.89 0.98 -1.63
N GLU A 121 -12.26 1.93 -0.95
CA GLU A 121 -11.92 3.24 -1.48
C GLU A 121 -10.97 3.15 -2.69
N VAL A 122 -9.90 2.37 -2.58
CA VAL A 122 -8.96 2.11 -3.68
C VAL A 122 -9.66 1.47 -4.87
N ARG A 123 -10.46 0.43 -4.63
CA ARG A 123 -11.23 -0.24 -5.70
C ARG A 123 -12.22 0.69 -6.37
N ALA A 124 -12.85 1.60 -5.61
CA ALA A 124 -13.74 2.62 -6.16
C ALA A 124 -12.98 3.59 -7.06
N LEU A 125 -11.85 4.13 -6.59
CA LEU A 125 -11.03 5.03 -7.38
C LEU A 125 -10.50 4.36 -8.65
N ALA A 126 -10.03 3.12 -8.57
CA ALA A 126 -9.48 2.39 -9.73
C ALA A 126 -10.48 2.23 -10.88
N ARG A 127 -11.79 2.29 -10.61
CA ARG A 127 -12.84 2.23 -11.63
C ARG A 127 -13.13 3.57 -12.30
N THR A 128 -12.81 4.69 -11.64
CA THR A 128 -13.23 6.03 -12.07
C THR A 128 -12.07 6.98 -12.36
N CYS A 129 -10.85 6.62 -11.96
CA CYS A 129 -9.67 7.46 -12.17
C CYS A 129 -9.31 7.53 -13.64
N GLU A 130 -8.96 8.73 -14.12
CA GLU A 130 -8.54 8.96 -15.51
C GLU A 130 -7.19 8.30 -15.83
N VAL A 131 -6.37 8.07 -14.80
CA VAL A 131 -5.06 7.45 -14.90
C VAL A 131 -5.07 6.05 -14.27
N PRO A 132 -4.21 5.13 -14.72
CA PRO A 132 -4.12 3.80 -14.13
C PRO A 132 -3.80 3.87 -12.63
N VAL A 133 -4.62 3.16 -11.84
CA VAL A 133 -4.33 2.85 -10.44
C VAL A 133 -3.78 1.43 -10.37
N ARG A 134 -2.61 1.26 -9.77
CA ARG A 134 -1.85 -0.01 -9.73
C ARG A 134 -1.59 -0.42 -8.28
N GLU A 135 -1.85 -1.68 -7.97
CA GLU A 135 -1.40 -2.31 -6.73
C GLU A 135 0.13 -2.32 -6.72
N CYS A 136 0.72 -1.79 -5.66
CA CYS A 136 2.15 -1.80 -5.39
C CYS A 136 2.40 -2.57 -4.11
N MET A 137 3.57 -3.21 -4.01
CA MET A 137 4.02 -3.84 -2.77
C MET A 137 5.41 -3.27 -2.45
N PRO A 138 5.52 -2.26 -1.57
CA PRO A 138 6.77 -1.54 -1.32
C PRO A 138 7.94 -2.47 -0.97
N GLU A 139 7.70 -3.56 -0.23
CA GLU A 139 8.73 -4.53 0.12
C GLU A 139 9.35 -5.25 -1.09
N LEU A 140 8.59 -5.46 -2.17
CA LEU A 140 9.14 -5.98 -3.42
C LEU A 140 9.91 -4.91 -4.19
N SER A 141 9.48 -3.65 -4.14
CA SER A 141 10.22 -2.53 -4.70
C SER A 141 11.57 -2.36 -4.01
N PHE A 142 11.61 -2.40 -2.68
CA PHE A 142 12.86 -2.34 -1.92
C PHE A 142 13.75 -3.54 -2.15
N ARG A 143 13.18 -4.75 -2.25
CA ARG A 143 13.92 -5.95 -2.67
C ARG A 143 14.56 -5.74 -4.04
N ALA A 144 13.83 -5.18 -5.00
CA ALA A 144 14.35 -4.93 -6.35
C ALA A 144 15.51 -3.91 -6.33
N MET A 145 15.36 -2.82 -5.57
CA MET A 145 16.43 -1.81 -5.37
C MET A 145 17.67 -2.40 -4.69
N HIS A 146 17.46 -3.30 -3.71
CA HIS A 146 18.54 -3.92 -2.94
C HIS A 146 19.20 -5.10 -3.65
N GLY A 147 18.52 -5.72 -4.61
CA GLY A 147 18.95 -6.95 -5.30
C GLY A 147 18.64 -8.25 -4.56
N GLU A 148 18.36 -8.19 -3.26
CA GLU A 148 18.03 -9.35 -2.42
C GLU A 148 17.00 -8.99 -1.33
N PRO A 149 16.35 -9.98 -0.68
CA PRO A 149 15.35 -9.72 0.35
C PRO A 149 15.93 -8.93 1.55
N LEU A 150 15.22 -7.90 2.01
CA LEU A 150 15.67 -7.11 3.16
C LEU A 150 15.55 -7.94 4.45
N ALA A 151 16.61 -8.01 5.26
CA ALA A 151 16.60 -8.78 6.51
C ALA A 151 15.86 -8.07 7.67
N ARG A 152 15.79 -6.73 7.64
CA ARG A 152 15.30 -5.91 8.77
C ARG A 152 13.93 -5.30 8.48
N ALA A 153 13.06 -5.33 9.49
CA ALA A 153 11.71 -4.76 9.40
C ALA A 153 11.73 -3.24 9.21
N LYS A 154 10.79 -2.70 8.42
CA LYS A 154 10.66 -1.25 8.18
C LYS A 154 10.52 -0.42 9.46
N THR A 155 9.92 -0.99 10.50
CA THR A 155 9.71 -0.35 11.81
C THR A 155 10.97 -0.26 12.69
N THR A 156 12.06 -0.96 12.34
CA THR A 156 13.33 -0.84 13.07
C THR A 156 14.15 0.31 12.52
N TRP A 157 14.93 0.97 13.38
CA TRP A 157 15.83 2.06 12.97
C TRP A 157 16.66 1.69 11.73
N SER A 158 17.36 0.56 11.76
CA SER A 158 18.21 0.13 10.65
C SER A 158 17.43 -0.30 9.41
N GLY A 159 16.19 -0.80 9.58
CA GLY A 159 15.35 -1.19 8.46
C GLY A 159 14.76 0.02 7.74
N HIS A 160 14.34 1.05 8.49
CA HIS A 160 13.93 2.34 7.92
C HIS A 160 15.12 3.04 7.24
N ALA A 161 16.26 3.15 7.92
CA ALA A 161 17.46 3.78 7.36
C ALA A 161 17.96 3.11 6.07
N LEU A 162 17.87 1.77 5.98
CA LEU A 162 18.18 1.04 4.75
C LEU A 162 17.25 1.44 3.60
N ARG A 163 15.94 1.55 3.85
CA ARG A 163 14.95 1.94 2.83
C ARG A 163 15.18 3.37 2.34
N VAL A 164 15.41 4.31 3.25
CA VAL A 164 15.75 5.70 2.89
C VAL A 164 17.03 5.76 2.05
N ARG A 165 18.06 4.98 2.41
CA ARG A 165 19.29 4.89 1.60
C ARG A 165 19.01 4.37 0.20
N LEU A 166 18.23 3.29 0.07
CA LEU A 166 17.88 2.71 -1.23
C LEU A 166 17.09 3.69 -2.11
N LEU A 167 16.16 4.46 -1.53
CA LEU A 167 15.44 5.52 -2.25
C LEU A 167 16.41 6.58 -2.77
N ARG A 168 17.33 7.07 -1.93
CA ARG A 168 18.35 8.06 -2.31
C ARG A 168 19.26 7.57 -3.43
N GLU A 169 19.71 6.31 -3.38
CA GLU A 169 20.51 5.68 -4.43
C GLU A 169 19.77 5.64 -5.78
N HIS A 170 18.43 5.71 -5.77
CA HIS A 170 17.57 5.77 -6.95
C HIS A 170 17.03 7.19 -7.25
N GLY A 171 17.61 8.24 -6.64
CA GLY A 171 17.23 9.63 -6.89
C GLY A 171 15.91 10.07 -6.24
N ILE A 172 15.44 9.32 -5.24
CA ILE A 172 14.26 9.66 -4.45
C ILE A 172 14.76 10.10 -3.05
N ASP A 173 14.99 11.40 -2.89
CA ASP A 173 15.47 11.96 -1.61
C ASP A 173 14.33 12.64 -0.86
N LEU A 174 13.77 11.94 0.13
CA LEU A 174 12.68 12.47 0.95
C LEU A 174 13.13 13.75 1.69
N PRO A 175 12.30 14.81 1.69
CA PRO A 175 12.64 16.04 2.41
C PRO A 175 12.61 15.80 3.93
N ASP A 176 13.46 16.53 4.65
CA ASP A 176 13.47 16.49 6.13
C ASP A 176 12.12 16.93 6.74
N ASP A 177 11.40 17.83 6.04
CA ASP A 177 10.03 18.23 6.35
C ASP A 177 9.11 17.94 5.15
N PRO A 178 8.36 16.84 5.17
CA PRO A 178 7.37 16.50 4.13
C PRO A 178 6.03 17.23 4.34
N GLY A 179 5.98 18.24 5.21
CA GLY A 179 4.80 19.05 5.46
C GLY A 179 3.65 18.23 6.06
N PRO A 180 2.41 18.34 5.56
CA PRO A 180 1.27 17.58 6.07
C PRO A 180 1.46 16.05 6.07
N ALA A 181 2.30 15.51 5.18
CA ALA A 181 2.64 14.09 5.16
C ALA A 181 3.46 13.66 6.38
N GLY A 182 4.16 14.58 7.06
CA GLY A 182 4.93 14.30 8.28
C GLY A 182 4.08 13.93 9.50
N ARG A 183 2.75 13.91 9.35
CA ARG A 183 1.80 13.47 10.38
C ARG A 183 1.67 11.95 10.46
N VAL A 184 2.12 11.23 9.44
CA VAL A 184 2.07 9.75 9.40
C VAL A 184 3.26 9.14 10.12
N ALA A 185 3.22 7.83 10.37
CA ALA A 185 4.40 7.16 10.93
C ALA A 185 5.54 7.21 9.89
N PRO A 186 6.81 7.34 10.31
CA PRO A 186 7.93 7.40 9.37
C PRO A 186 8.05 6.20 8.43
N ASP A 187 7.51 5.04 8.80
CA ASP A 187 7.51 3.85 7.95
C ASP A 187 6.29 3.73 7.01
N ASP A 188 5.35 4.68 7.07
CA ASP A 188 4.23 4.83 6.13
C ASP A 188 4.54 5.88 5.03
N LEU A 189 5.65 6.64 5.16
CA LEU A 189 6.18 7.57 4.15
C LEU A 189 7.38 6.96 3.42
#